data_AF-A0A966BFT4-F1
#
_entry.id   AF-A0A966BFT4-F1
#
_cell.length_a   1.000
_cell.length_b   1.000
_cell.length_c   1.000
_cell.angle_alpha   90.00
_cell.angle_beta   90.00
_cell.angle_gamma   90.00
#
_symmetry.space_group_name_H-M   'P 1'
#
loop_
_entity.id
_entity.type
_entity.pdbx_description
1 polymer ?
#
loop_
_entity_poly.entity_id
_entity_poly.type
_entity_poly.pdbx_seq_one_letter_code
_entity_poly.pdbx_strand_id
1 'polypeptide(L)' 'MQRGLLGSVQIEELKLMLPSWQVSKNELSRTFQFGTFVEAFGFMTKCALIAERMGHHPDWTNVYGEVKVCLTT' A
#
# COMPACT_ATOMS: atom_id res chain seq x y z
N MET A 1 13.69 13.02 -6.12
CA MET A 1 12.42 13.14 -5.37
C MET A 1 12.69 13.98 -4.13
N GLN A 2 11.80 14.92 -3.81
CA GLN A 2 11.90 15.69 -2.58
C GLN A 2 11.54 14.76 -1.41
N ARG A 3 12.46 14.58 -0.46
CA ARG A 3 12.23 13.76 0.73
C ARG A 3 11.67 14.66 1.84
N GLY A 4 10.47 14.35 2.32
CA GLY A 4 9.78 15.09 3.37
C GLY A 4 8.40 14.49 3.63
N LEU A 5 7.91 14.61 4.86
CA LEU A 5 6.54 14.19 5.20
C LEU A 5 5.52 15.09 4.50
N LEU A 6 4.36 14.52 4.21
CA LEU A 6 3.26 15.22 3.54
C LEU A 6 2.60 16.23 4.49
N GLY A 7 2.32 17.42 3.97
CA GLY A 7 1.49 18.42 4.63
C GLY A 7 0.00 18.08 4.54
N SER A 8 -0.82 18.78 5.33
CA SER A 8 -2.28 18.54 5.38
C SER A 8 -2.96 18.67 4.02
N VAL A 9 -2.59 19.67 3.21
CA VAL A 9 -3.15 19.86 1.86
C VAL A 9 -2.85 18.66 0.95
N GLN A 10 -1.59 18.19 0.95
CA GLN A 10 -1.17 17.04 0.15
C GLN A 10 -1.89 15.75 0.60
N ILE A 11 -2.15 15.61 1.90
CA ILE A 11 -2.93 14.48 2.44
C ILE A 11 -4.38 14.52 1.95
N GLU A 12 -5.03 15.69 1.96
CA GLU A 12 -6.41 15.82 1.46
C GLU A 12 -6.50 15.58 -0.05
N GLU A 13 -5.52 16.05 -0.83
CA GLU A 13 -5.44 15.74 -2.27
C GLU A 13 -5.27 14.23 -2.51
N LEU A 14 -4.41 13.56 -1.73
CA LEU A 14 -4.20 12.11 -1.82
C LEU A 14 -5.46 11.31 -1.50
N LYS A 15 -6.28 11.75 -0.52
CA LYS A 15 -7.58 11.11 -0.23
C LYS A 15 -8.49 11.11 -1.46
N LEU A 16 -8.48 12.19 -2.23
CA LEU A 16 -9.28 12.30 -3.46
C LEU A 16 -8.69 11.44 -4.60
N MET A 17 -7.36 11.37 -4.71
CA MET A 17 -6.67 10.61 -5.76
C MET A 17 -6.70 9.10 -5.52
N LEU A 18 -6.76 8.65 -4.26
CA LEU A 18 -6.70 7.25 -3.86
C LEU A 18 -7.96 6.85 -3.08
N PRO A 19 -9.17 6.91 -3.68
CA PRO A 19 -10.43 6.74 -2.97
C PRO A 19 -10.63 5.34 -2.36
N SER A 20 -9.87 4.35 -2.83
CA SER A 20 -9.88 2.98 -2.28
C SER A 20 -8.83 2.76 -1.18
N TRP A 21 -8.02 3.77 -0.87
CA TRP A 21 -7.04 3.73 0.21
C TRP A 21 -7.53 4.57 1.38
N GLN A 22 -7.27 4.08 2.59
CA GLN A 22 -7.41 4.90 3.79
C GLN A 22 -6.13 5.72 3.93
N VAL A 23 -6.27 7.03 3.83
CA VAL A 23 -5.15 7.96 3.92
C VAL A 23 -5.21 8.67 5.27
N SER A 24 -4.17 8.46 6.08
CA SER A 24 -3.97 9.16 7.35
C SER A 24 -2.72 10.04 7.30
N LYS A 25 -2.42 10.73 8.40
CA LYS A 25 -1.23 11.58 8.49
C LYS A 25 0.08 10.80 8.33
N ASN A 26 0.12 9.57 8.84
CA ASN A 26 1.38 8.81 8.97
C ASN A 26 1.42 7.55 8.11
N GLU A 27 0.29 7.12 7.57
CA GLU A 27 0.21 5.87 6.82
C GLU A 27 -0.89 5.88 5.74
N LEU A 28 -0.65 5.07 4.72
CA LEU A 28 -1.64 4.65 3.73
C LEU A 28 -1.98 3.18 3.98
N SER A 29 -3.26 2.83 4.06
CA SER A 29 -3.66 1.43 4.22
C SER A 29 -4.77 1.01 3.27
N ARG A 30 -4.73 -0.27 2.86
CA ARG A 30 -5.75 -0.88 2.02
C ARG A 30 -5.77 -2.40 2.18
N THR A 31 -6.98 -2.97 2.18
CA THR A 31 -7.18 -4.42 2.11
C THR A 31 -7.57 -4.83 0.70
N PHE A 32 -6.89 -5.83 0.17
CA PHE A 32 -7.19 -6.48 -1.11
C PHE A 32 -7.78 -7.87 -0.85
N GLN A 33 -8.79 -8.24 -1.64
CA GLN A 33 -9.46 -9.54 -1.57
C GLN A 33 -9.30 -10.26 -2.90
N PHE A 34 -8.92 -11.54 -2.84
CA PHE A 34 -8.72 -12.44 -3.95
C PHE A 34 -9.52 -13.72 -3.72
N GLY A 35 -9.84 -14.45 -4.78
CA GLY A 35 -10.62 -15.69 -4.69
C GLY A 35 -9.82 -16.85 -4.08
N THR A 36 -8.48 -16.81 -4.20
CA THR A 36 -7.60 -17.86 -3.69
C THR A 36 -6.29 -17.31 -3.11
N PHE A 37 -5.60 -18.13 -2.32
CA PHE A 37 -4.25 -17.85 -1.85
C PHE A 37 -3.23 -17.66 -2.99
N VAL A 38 -3.34 -18.43 -4.08
CA VAL A 38 -2.41 -18.34 -5.21
C VAL A 38 -2.52 -16.99 -5.92
N GLU A 39 -3.75 -16.47 -6.08
CA GLU A 39 -3.98 -15.13 -6.64
C GLU A 39 -3.39 -14.04 -5.75
N ALA A 40 -3.64 -14.11 -4.44
CA ALA A 40 -3.09 -13.18 -3.46
C ALA A 40 -1.56 -13.19 -3.46
N PHE A 41 -0.95 -14.36 -3.44
CA PHE A 41 0.51 -14.50 -3.44
C PHE A 41 1.13 -14.04 -4.77
N GLY A 42 0.43 -14.25 -5.90
CA GLY A 42 0.83 -13.71 -7.20
C GLY A 42 0.82 -12.17 -7.23
N PHE A 43 -0.19 -11.54 -6.61
CA PHE A 43 -0.22 -10.10 -6.39
C PHE A 43 0.98 -9.64 -5.53
N MET A 44 1.20 -10.29 -4.38
CA MET A 44 2.32 -9.97 -3.49
C MET A 44 3.67 -10.08 -4.20
N THR A 45 3.89 -11.14 -4.98
CA THR A 45 5.15 -11.35 -5.72
C THR A 45 5.44 -10.19 -6.69
N LYS A 46 4.42 -9.70 -7.40
CA LYS A 46 4.57 -8.54 -8.29
C LYS A 46 4.92 -7.27 -7.52
N CYS A 47 4.25 -7.03 -6.38
CA CYS A 47 4.54 -5.89 -5.52
C CYS A 47 5.96 -5.96 -4.95
N ALA A 48 6.45 -7.13 -4.56
CA ALA A 48 7.80 -7.32 -4.00
C ALA A 48 8.91 -6.89 -4.98
N LEU A 49 8.76 -7.21 -6.27
CA LEU A 49 9.71 -6.81 -7.32
C LEU A 49 9.78 -5.29 -7.49
N ILE A 50 8.65 -4.59 -7.33
CA ILE A 50 8.56 -3.13 -7.43
C ILE A 50 9.13 -2.49 -6.15
N ALA A 51 8.74 -2.99 -4.98
CA ALA A 51 9.20 -2.54 -3.68
C ALA A 51 10.73 -2.57 -3.58
N GLU A 52 11.35 -3.68 -4.01
CA GLU A 52 12.80 -3.81 -4.02
C GLU A 52 13.49 -2.80 -4.93
N ARG A 53 12.97 -2.63 -6.17
CA ARG A 53 13.50 -1.62 -7.09
C ARG A 53 13.39 -0.19 -6.54
N MET A 54 12.33 0.08 -5.77
CA MET A 54 12.09 1.38 -5.15
C MET A 54 12.90 1.59 -3.86
N GLY A 55 13.46 0.53 -3.27
CA GLY A 55 14.04 0.56 -1.94
C GLY A 55 13.03 0.96 -0.86
N HIS A 56 11.77 0.58 -1.05
CA HIS A 56 10.67 0.93 -0.15
C HIS A 56 9.70 -0.26 -0.04
N HIS A 57 9.66 -0.85 1.15
CA HIS A 57 8.97 -2.11 1.39
C HIS A 57 7.66 -1.87 2.15
N PRO A 58 6.58 -2.60 1.81
CA PRO A 58 5.33 -2.50 2.53
C PRO A 58 5.38 -3.27 3.85
N ASP A 59 4.59 -2.81 4.82
CA ASP A 59 4.13 -3.66 5.91
C ASP A 59 2.83 -4.34 5.48
N TRP A 60 2.78 -5.66 5.47
CA TRP A 60 1.57 -6.37 5.09
C TRP A 60 1.32 -7.65 5.89
N THR A 61 0.06 -8.07 5.90
CA THR A 61 -0.34 -9.42 6.33
C THR A 61 -1.11 -10.09 5.20
N ASN A 62 -0.95 -11.41 5.07
CA ASN A 62 -1.72 -12.21 4.11
C ASN A 62 -2.36 -13.41 4.83
N VAL A 63 -3.67 -13.53 4.67
CA VAL A 63 -4.47 -14.65 5.19
C VAL A 63 -5.33 -15.17 4.04
N TYR A 64 -4.94 -16.31 3.46
CA TYR A 64 -5.59 -16.87 2.27
C TYR A 64 -5.68 -15.85 1.12
N GLY A 65 -6.88 -15.50 0.69
CA GLY A 65 -7.16 -14.51 -0.35
C GLY A 65 -7.13 -13.06 0.13
N GLU A 66 -6.93 -12.78 1.41
CA GLU A 66 -6.89 -11.41 1.94
C GLU A 66 -5.44 -10.93 2.08
N VAL A 67 -5.15 -9.72 1.57
CA VAL A 67 -3.86 -9.03 1.78
C VAL A 67 -4.12 -7.63 2.34
N LYS A 68 -3.71 -7.38 3.58
CA LYS A 68 -3.76 -6.04 4.19
C LYS A 68 -2.42 -5.36 4.02
N VAL A 69 -2.40 -4.20 3.39
CA VAL A 69 -1.18 -3.42 3.11
C VAL A 69 -1.22 -2.13 3.91
N CYS A 70 -0.10 -1.79 4.54
CA CYS A 70 0.21 -0.51 5.14
C CYS A 70 1.52 0.03 4.56
N LEU A 71 1.58 1.33 4.28
CA LEU A 71 2.75 2.03 3.76
C LEU A 71 3.05 3.26 4.60
N THR A 72 4.30 3.41 5.02
CA THR A 72 4.86 4.58 5.71
C THR A 72 6.35 4.69 5.35
N THR A 73 6.96 5.88 5.46
CA THR A 73 8.37 6.15 5.08
C THR A 73 9.18 6.66 6.26
#